data_AF-D3P3J5-F1
#
_entry.id   AF-D3P3J5-F1
#
_cell.length_a   1.000
_cell.length_b   1.000
_cell.length_c   1.000
_cell.angle_alpha   90.00
_cell.angle_beta   90.00
_cell.angle_gamma   90.00
#
_symmetry.space_group_name_H-M   'P 1'
#
loop_
_entity.id
_entity.type
_entity.pdbx_description
1 polymer ?
#
loop_
_entity_poly.entity_id
_entity_poly.type
_entity_poly.pdbx_seq_one_letter_code
_entity_poly.pdbx_strand_id
1 'polypeptide(L)'
;MGGCGSDPGSPGPEGAAVPSGIGFDVGASAMLAGANDLMAIFRWGRRLPPEALYLLGLERAPCHAMYHYFFKALDVTAAEAVLGEWARGSGPVGHVALDGKRLKGSAPAGHDGSEGVHLLAAFASRLGTVIGQLRVPPEANEIDSVRQDGGNSDAR
;
A
#
# COMPACT_ATOMS: atom_id res chain seq x y z
N MET A 1 -24.09 -33.52 -12.87
CA MET A 1 -23.35 -34.65 -12.27
C MET A 1 -22.06 -34.83 -13.03
N GLY A 2 -20.96 -35.09 -12.32
CA GLY A 2 -19.59 -35.13 -12.83
C GLY A 2 -18.81 -33.96 -12.21
N GLY A 3 -17.90 -34.15 -11.26
CA GLY A 3 -17.22 -35.34 -10.76
C GLY A 3 -15.84 -34.84 -10.35
N CYS A 4 -15.66 -34.51 -9.07
CA CYS A 4 -14.36 -34.11 -8.53
C CYS A 4 -13.39 -35.29 -8.64
N GLY A 5 -12.43 -35.18 -9.58
CA GLY A 5 -11.29 -36.08 -9.69
C GLY A 5 -10.12 -35.55 -8.88
N SER A 6 -9.85 -36.24 -7.78
CA SER A 6 -8.59 -36.53 -7.07
C SER A 6 -7.39 -35.57 -7.15
N ASP A 7 -6.88 -35.24 -5.95
CA ASP A 7 -5.69 -34.46 -5.62
C ASP A 7 -4.44 -34.72 -6.49
N PRO A 8 -3.78 -33.67 -7.01
CA PRO A 8 -2.35 -33.70 -7.29
C PRO A 8 -1.58 -33.28 -6.03
N GLY A 9 -0.50 -34.02 -5.76
CA GLY A 9 0.33 -33.88 -4.56
C GLY A 9 0.79 -32.46 -4.25
N SER A 10 0.89 -32.20 -2.95
CA SER A 10 1.34 -30.96 -2.33
C SER A 10 2.63 -30.41 -2.97
N PRO A 11 2.63 -29.20 -3.55
CA PRO A 11 3.87 -28.52 -3.85
C PRO A 11 4.45 -27.95 -2.54
N GLY A 12 5.71 -28.27 -2.26
CA GLY A 12 6.47 -27.69 -1.15
C GLY A 12 6.67 -26.18 -1.31
N PRO A 13 7.17 -25.50 -0.25
CA PRO A 13 7.32 -24.05 -0.24
C PRO A 13 8.60 -23.65 -1.01
N GLU A 14 8.54 -23.68 -2.32
CA GLU A 14 9.51 -22.98 -3.17
C GLU A 14 8.83 -21.74 -3.75
N GLY A 15 9.35 -20.58 -3.33
CA GLY A 15 8.85 -19.26 -3.68
C GLY A 15 8.81 -19.07 -5.19
N ALA A 16 7.60 -19.17 -5.75
CA ALA A 16 7.30 -18.47 -6.98
C ALA A 16 7.39 -16.97 -6.67
N ALA A 17 8.52 -16.36 -7.02
CA ALA A 17 8.67 -14.92 -7.05
C ALA A 17 7.62 -14.38 -8.04
N VAL A 18 6.46 -14.00 -7.51
CA VAL A 18 5.52 -13.14 -8.23
C VAL A 18 6.30 -11.90 -8.65
N PRO A 19 6.30 -11.50 -9.93
CA PRO A 19 7.01 -10.30 -10.37
C PRO A 19 6.48 -9.12 -9.55
N SER A 20 7.34 -8.58 -8.70
CA SER A 20 6.97 -7.73 -7.57
C SER A 20 6.32 -6.40 -7.97
N GLY A 21 6.41 -5.99 -9.23
CA GLY A 21 5.79 -4.75 -9.74
C GLY A 21 4.33 -4.89 -10.21
N ILE A 22 3.94 -6.06 -10.74
CA ILE A 22 2.70 -6.18 -11.53
C ILE A 22 1.42 -6.03 -10.68
N GLY A 23 1.44 -6.56 -9.44
CA GLY A 23 0.31 -6.43 -8.52
C GLY A 23 0.12 -4.99 -8.02
N PHE A 24 1.21 -4.22 -7.95
CA PHE A 24 1.21 -2.84 -7.48
C PHE A 24 0.51 -1.92 -8.48
N ASP A 25 0.88 -1.97 -9.77
CA ASP A 25 0.40 -1.02 -10.77
C ASP A 25 -1.11 -1.07 -10.96
N VAL A 26 -1.69 -2.28 -11.01
CA VAL A 26 -3.15 -2.46 -11.09
C VAL A 26 -3.82 -2.00 -9.80
N GLY A 27 -3.24 -2.35 -8.64
CA GLY A 27 -3.77 -1.95 -7.34
C GLY A 27 -3.82 -0.43 -7.20
N ALA A 28 -2.70 0.24 -7.45
CA ALA A 28 -2.57 1.69 -7.40
C ALA A 28 -3.50 2.38 -8.40
N SER A 29 -3.54 1.91 -9.65
CA SER A 29 -4.44 2.46 -10.67
C SER A 29 -5.92 2.32 -10.29
N ALA A 30 -6.31 1.17 -9.75
CA ALA A 30 -7.66 0.94 -9.27
C ALA A 30 -8.01 1.87 -8.09
N MET A 31 -7.09 2.05 -7.14
CA MET A 31 -7.27 2.95 -5.99
C MET A 31 -7.41 4.41 -6.42
N LEU A 32 -6.59 4.85 -7.38
CA LEU A 32 -6.72 6.18 -8.01
C LEU A 32 -8.05 6.34 -8.74
N ALA A 33 -8.59 5.26 -9.30
CA ALA A 33 -9.94 5.20 -9.88
C ALA A 33 -11.06 5.04 -8.84
N GLY A 34 -10.74 5.07 -7.53
CA GLY A 34 -11.70 5.05 -6.42
C GLY A 34 -11.97 3.69 -5.79
N ALA A 35 -11.22 2.64 -6.14
CA ALA A 35 -11.32 1.34 -5.45
C ALA A 35 -10.76 1.44 -4.02
N ASN A 36 -11.52 0.96 -3.04
CA ASN A 36 -11.18 1.05 -1.61
C ASN A 36 -11.17 -0.32 -0.89
N ASP A 37 -11.34 -1.41 -1.63
CA ASP A 37 -11.22 -2.79 -1.13
C ASP A 37 -10.68 -3.74 -2.21
N LEU A 38 -10.25 -4.94 -1.82
CA LEU A 38 -9.68 -5.94 -2.73
C LEU A 38 -10.66 -6.39 -3.83
N MET A 39 -11.95 -6.44 -3.53
CA MET A 39 -12.98 -6.84 -4.47
C MET A 39 -13.20 -5.76 -5.53
N ALA A 40 -13.15 -4.48 -5.15
CA ALA A 40 -13.24 -3.33 -6.04
C ALA A 40 -12.03 -3.29 -6.98
N ILE A 41 -10.82 -3.55 -6.47
CA ILE A 41 -9.59 -3.66 -7.31
C ILE A 41 -9.74 -4.81 -8.31
N PHE A 42 -10.15 -5.99 -7.85
CA PHE A 42 -10.38 -7.15 -8.72
C PHE A 42 -11.41 -6.85 -9.82
N ARG A 43 -12.55 -6.25 -9.46
CA ARG A 43 -13.60 -5.88 -10.42
C ARG A 43 -13.13 -4.82 -11.41
N TRP A 44 -12.34 -3.86 -10.96
CA TRP A 44 -11.76 -2.83 -11.83
C TRP A 44 -10.82 -3.46 -12.86
N GLY A 45 -9.86 -4.28 -12.43
CA GLY A 45 -8.93 -4.96 -13.32
C GLY A 45 -9.63 -5.88 -14.34
N ARG A 46 -10.71 -6.56 -13.93
CA ARG A 46 -11.53 -7.41 -14.83
C ARG A 46 -12.29 -6.64 -15.91
N ARG A 47 -12.47 -5.32 -15.78
CA ARG A 47 -13.15 -4.47 -16.76
C ARG A 47 -12.19 -3.80 -17.75
N LEU A 48 -10.88 -3.89 -17.51
CA LEU A 48 -9.89 -3.30 -18.40
C LEU A 48 -9.87 -4.03 -19.75
N PRO A 49 -9.77 -3.29 -20.87
CA PRO A 49 -9.53 -3.91 -22.17
C PRO A 49 -8.10 -4.47 -22.24
N PRO A 50 -7.82 -5.43 -23.15
CA PRO A 50 -6.50 -6.05 -23.28
C PRO A 50 -5.35 -5.06 -23.45
N GLU A 51 -5.58 -3.96 -24.16
CA GLU A 51 -4.57 -2.91 -24.39
C GLU A 51 -4.18 -2.20 -23.09
N ALA A 52 -5.15 -1.95 -22.20
CA ALA A 52 -4.87 -1.35 -20.89
C ALA A 52 -4.15 -2.32 -19.96
N LEU A 53 -4.48 -3.61 -20.02
CA LEU A 53 -3.73 -4.64 -19.30
C LEU A 53 -2.28 -4.70 -19.80
N TYR A 54 -2.08 -4.65 -21.11
CA TYR A 54 -0.74 -4.63 -21.71
C TYR A 54 0.09 -3.42 -21.25
N LEU A 55 -0.50 -2.23 -21.17
CA LEU A 55 0.17 -1.03 -20.64
C LEU A 55 0.57 -1.17 -19.16
N LEU A 56 -0.16 -2.00 -18.40
CA LEU A 56 0.15 -2.37 -17.01
C LEU A 56 1.07 -3.61 -16.93
N GLY A 57 1.67 -4.04 -18.05
CA GLY A 57 2.57 -5.19 -18.11
C GLY A 57 1.89 -6.55 -17.95
N LEU A 58 0.57 -6.62 -18.23
CA LEU A 58 -0.27 -7.79 -17.98
C LEU A 58 -0.85 -8.37 -19.25
N GLU A 59 -0.71 -9.69 -19.40
CA GLU A 59 -1.44 -10.45 -20.43
C GLU A 59 -2.90 -10.71 -20.04
N ARG A 60 -3.20 -10.75 -18.74
CA ARG A 60 -4.54 -11.03 -18.20
C ARG A 60 -4.74 -10.38 -16.85
N ALA A 61 -6.00 -10.03 -16.54
CA ALA A 61 -6.36 -9.51 -15.24
C ALA A 61 -6.06 -10.54 -14.11
N PRO A 62 -5.35 -10.13 -13.03
CA PRO A 62 -5.08 -10.98 -11.88
C PRO A 62 -6.34 -11.54 -11.22
N CYS A 63 -6.22 -12.72 -10.61
CA CYS A 63 -7.28 -13.28 -9.79
C CYS A 63 -7.35 -12.58 -8.41
N HIS A 64 -8.50 -12.68 -7.74
CA HIS A 64 -8.70 -12.07 -6.43
C HIS A 64 -7.65 -12.54 -5.39
N ALA A 65 -7.29 -13.83 -5.40
CA ALA A 65 -6.31 -14.39 -4.48
C ALA A 65 -4.91 -13.79 -4.66
N MET A 66 -4.52 -13.44 -5.89
CA MET A 66 -3.22 -12.80 -6.16
C MET A 66 -3.12 -11.45 -5.45
N TYR A 67 -4.15 -10.61 -5.51
CA TYR A 67 -4.17 -9.34 -4.77
C TYR A 67 -4.07 -9.58 -3.25
N HIS A 68 -4.79 -10.57 -2.72
CA HIS A 68 -4.71 -10.90 -1.30
C HIS A 68 -3.28 -11.23 -0.87
N TYR A 69 -2.60 -12.14 -1.59
CA TYR A 69 -1.23 -12.51 -1.25
C TYR A 69 -0.23 -11.37 -1.50
N PHE A 70 -0.41 -10.60 -2.57
CA PHE A 70 0.43 -9.44 -2.87
C PHE A 70 0.37 -8.40 -1.73
N PHE A 71 -0.82 -7.90 -1.38
CA PHE A 71 -0.95 -6.89 -0.34
C PHE A 71 -0.58 -7.41 1.05
N LYS A 72 -0.73 -8.71 1.30
CA LYS A 72 -0.29 -9.35 2.54
C LYS A 72 1.23 -9.42 2.66
N ALA A 73 1.93 -9.59 1.53
CA ALA A 73 3.40 -9.68 1.47
C ALA A 73 4.08 -8.33 1.23
N LEU A 74 3.32 -7.28 0.92
CA LEU A 74 3.84 -5.96 0.62
C LEU A 74 4.55 -5.37 1.85
N ASP A 75 5.84 -5.04 1.69
CA ASP A 75 6.57 -4.23 2.65
C ASP A 75 6.08 -2.78 2.55
N VAL A 76 5.26 -2.38 3.53
CA VAL A 76 4.65 -1.04 3.59
C VAL A 76 5.71 0.04 3.72
N THR A 77 6.74 -0.17 4.55
CA THR A 77 7.81 0.81 4.78
C THR A 77 8.60 1.05 3.50
N ALA A 78 8.95 -0.02 2.78
CA ALA A 78 9.64 0.11 1.50
C ALA A 78 8.78 0.80 0.44
N ALA A 79 7.49 0.47 0.36
CA ALA A 79 6.56 1.11 -0.57
C ALA A 79 6.39 2.62 -0.28
N GLU A 80 6.23 2.99 0.99
CA GLU A 80 6.13 4.40 1.42
C GLU A 80 7.41 5.18 1.12
N ALA A 81 8.59 4.58 1.33
CA ALA A 81 9.87 5.21 1.00
C ALA A 81 9.98 5.52 -0.50
N VAL A 82 9.72 4.53 -1.36
CA VAL A 82 9.78 4.70 -2.82
C VAL A 82 8.76 5.74 -3.30
N LEU A 83 7.54 5.72 -2.78
CA LEU A 83 6.51 6.71 -3.11
C LEU A 83 6.89 8.11 -2.61
N GLY A 84 7.46 8.22 -1.42
CA GLY A 84 7.93 9.49 -0.85
C GLY A 84 9.10 10.08 -1.64
N GLU A 85 10.04 9.26 -2.09
CA GLU A 85 11.13 9.67 -3.00
C GLU A 85 10.60 10.14 -4.34
N TRP A 86 9.69 9.38 -4.95
CA TRP A 86 9.02 9.78 -6.19
C TRP A 86 8.28 11.12 -6.04
N ALA A 87 7.53 11.28 -4.95
CA ALA A 87 6.76 12.48 -4.64
C ALA A 87 7.66 13.70 -4.37
N ARG A 88 8.84 13.48 -3.77
CA ARG A 88 9.84 14.53 -3.58
C ARG A 88 10.39 15.04 -4.92
N GLY A 89 10.49 14.17 -5.91
CA GLY A 89 11.07 14.49 -7.21
C GLY A 89 12.47 15.09 -7.09
N SER A 90 12.85 15.96 -8.03
CA SER A 90 14.14 16.67 -8.01
C SER A 90 14.05 18.10 -7.47
N GLY A 91 12.92 18.50 -6.91
CA GLY A 91 12.61 19.89 -6.54
C GLY A 91 12.83 20.20 -5.05
N PRO A 92 12.94 21.48 -4.67
CA PRO A 92 13.03 21.88 -3.26
C PRO A 92 11.69 21.66 -2.54
N VAL A 93 11.73 20.94 -1.41
CA VAL A 93 10.54 20.60 -0.59
C VAL A 93 9.85 21.82 0.05
N GLY A 94 10.59 22.90 0.29
CA GLY A 94 10.08 24.09 0.98
C GLY A 94 9.82 23.83 2.47
N HIS A 95 8.77 24.45 3.02
CA HIS A 95 8.35 24.18 4.40
C HIS A 95 7.66 22.83 4.49
N VAL A 96 8.00 22.06 5.52
CA VAL A 96 7.36 20.78 5.85
C VAL A 96 6.40 21.00 7.00
N ALA A 97 5.12 20.73 6.76
CA ALA A 97 4.10 20.66 7.80
C ALA A 97 4.00 19.22 8.32
N LEU A 98 3.75 19.07 9.61
CA LEU A 98 3.49 17.78 10.25
C LEU A 98 2.03 17.77 10.68
N ASP A 99 1.31 16.69 10.39
CA ASP A 99 -0.12 16.57 10.69
C ASP A 99 -0.47 15.14 11.09
N GLY A 100 -1.08 14.98 12.26
CA GLY A 100 -1.60 13.70 12.76
C GLY A 100 -2.94 13.34 12.12
N LYS A 101 -2.98 12.27 11.32
CA LYS A 101 -4.20 11.74 10.68
C LYS A 101 -4.52 10.33 11.12
N ARG A 102 -5.81 10.07 11.34
CA ARG A 102 -6.34 8.71 11.47
C ARG A 102 -6.66 8.15 10.10
N LEU A 103 -6.11 6.99 9.77
CA LEU A 103 -6.34 6.34 8.48
C LEU A 103 -7.77 5.80 8.41
N LYS A 104 -8.58 6.34 7.50
CA LYS A 104 -9.97 5.90 7.29
C LYS A 104 -10.00 4.45 6.83
N GLY A 105 -10.86 3.63 7.45
CA GLY A 105 -11.03 2.20 7.09
C GLY A 105 -9.99 1.26 7.68
N SER A 106 -9.09 1.75 8.54
CA SER A 106 -8.05 0.93 9.20
C SER A 106 -8.49 0.32 10.54
N ALA A 107 -9.67 0.67 11.03
CA ALA A 107 -10.23 0.05 12.22
C ALA A 107 -10.56 -1.44 11.93
N PRO A 108 -10.23 -2.37 12.83
CA PRO A 108 -10.63 -3.77 12.71
C PRO A 108 -12.12 -3.92 12.44
N ALA A 109 -12.49 -4.97 11.70
CA ALA A 109 -13.88 -5.32 11.43
C ALA A 109 -14.54 -5.87 12.72
N GLY A 110 -14.90 -4.95 13.60
CA GLY A 110 -15.58 -5.16 14.87
C GLY A 110 -15.89 -3.77 15.43
N HIS A 111 -17.15 -3.50 15.73
CA HIS A 111 -17.57 -2.26 16.40
C HIS A 111 -17.16 -2.29 17.89
N ASP A 112 -15.93 -2.69 18.21
CA ASP A 112 -15.40 -2.73 19.58
C ASP A 112 -14.72 -1.42 19.98
N GLY A 113 -14.66 -0.44 19.07
CA GLY A 113 -14.00 0.84 19.32
C GLY A 113 -12.48 0.77 19.24
N SER A 114 -11.91 -0.35 18.75
CA SER A 114 -10.46 -0.47 18.56
C SER A 114 -9.91 0.62 17.64
N GLU A 115 -8.78 1.17 18.03
CA GLU A 115 -8.24 2.39 17.45
C GLU A 115 -7.61 2.11 16.08
N GLY A 116 -8.29 2.54 15.01
CA GLY A 116 -7.71 2.59 13.66
C GLY A 116 -6.35 3.29 13.64
N VAL A 117 -5.52 2.96 12.67
CA VAL A 117 -4.13 3.39 12.57
C VAL A 117 -3.99 4.92 12.59
N HIS A 118 -3.19 5.43 13.52
CA HIS A 118 -2.79 6.83 13.62
C HIS A 118 -1.44 7.03 12.92
N LEU A 119 -1.36 8.04 12.05
CA LEU A 119 -0.18 8.36 11.26
C LEU A 119 0.16 9.85 11.43
N LEU A 120 1.43 10.17 11.54
CA LEU A 120 1.98 11.51 11.40
C LEU A 120 2.51 11.67 9.99
N ALA A 121 1.95 12.60 9.21
CA ALA A 121 2.36 12.84 7.82
C ALA A 121 3.25 14.08 7.70
N ALA A 122 4.35 13.98 6.95
CA ALA A 122 5.21 15.09 6.57
C ALA A 122 4.81 15.62 5.20
N PHE A 123 4.18 16.79 5.16
CA PHE A 123 3.67 17.43 3.95
C PHE A 123 4.59 18.54 3.45
N ALA A 124 5.13 18.41 2.24
CA ALA A 124 5.98 19.40 1.60
C ALA A 124 5.12 20.45 0.88
N SER A 125 5.03 21.64 1.47
CA SER A 125 4.17 22.74 0.98
C SER A 125 4.42 23.15 -0.48
N ARG A 126 5.68 23.15 -0.93
CA ARG A 126 6.03 23.53 -2.31
C ARG A 126 5.72 22.45 -3.34
N LEU A 127 5.74 21.20 -2.92
CA LEU A 127 5.44 20.05 -3.78
C LEU A 127 3.96 19.68 -3.76
N GLY A 128 3.20 20.19 -2.76
CA GLY A 128 1.78 19.90 -2.61
C GLY A 128 1.50 18.44 -2.26
N THR A 129 2.48 17.72 -1.68
CA THR A 129 2.39 16.28 -1.44
C THR A 129 3.04 15.86 -0.12
N VAL A 130 2.67 14.68 0.36
CA VAL A 130 3.30 14.01 1.50
C VAL A 130 4.60 13.35 1.03
N ILE A 131 5.69 13.57 1.77
CA ILE A 131 7.05 13.08 1.47
C ILE A 131 7.57 12.05 2.49
N GLY A 132 6.76 11.75 3.50
CA GLY A 132 7.06 10.76 4.54
C GLY A 132 5.88 10.61 5.51
N GLN A 133 5.73 9.44 6.10
CA GLN A 133 4.71 9.13 7.09
C GLN A 133 5.28 8.25 8.19
N LEU A 134 4.81 8.43 9.42
CA LEU A 134 5.21 7.65 10.58
C LEU A 134 3.96 7.15 11.31
N ARG A 135 3.90 5.85 11.61
CA ARG A 135 2.86 5.32 12.50
C ARG A 135 3.14 5.74 13.93
N VAL A 136 2.13 6.34 14.57
CA VAL A 136 2.23 6.82 15.95
C VAL A 136 1.16 6.19 16.83
N PRO A 137 1.41 6.06 18.15
CA PRO A 137 0.35 5.74 19.10
C PRO A 137 -0.79 6.78 19.05
N PRO A 138 -2.04 6.38 19.30
CA PRO A 138 -3.22 7.25 19.33
C PRO A 138 -3.06 8.47 20.24
N GLU A 139 -2.35 8.32 21.35
CA GLU A 139 -2.17 9.33 22.39
C GLU A 139 -0.91 10.20 22.19
N ALA A 140 -0.14 9.95 21.12
CA ALA A 140 1.11 10.65 20.87
C ALA A 140 0.85 12.05 20.26
N ASN A 141 1.54 13.06 20.80
CA ASN A 141 1.55 14.40 20.23
C ASN A 141 2.58 14.50 19.09
N GLU A 142 2.33 15.38 18.12
CA GLU A 142 3.18 15.59 16.94
C GLU A 142 4.64 15.94 17.31
N ILE A 143 4.83 16.73 18.37
CA ILE A 143 6.15 17.20 18.84
C ILE A 143 7.00 16.04 19.39
N ASP A 144 6.38 15.16 20.18
CA ASP A 144 7.08 14.05 20.84
C ASP A 144 7.46 12.98 19.82
N SER A 145 6.62 12.79 18.80
CA SER A 145 6.79 11.81 17.73
C SER A 145 8.01 12.07 16.85
N VAL A 146 8.24 13.34 16.48
CA VAL A 146 9.42 13.74 15.64
C VAL A 146 10.73 13.50 16.37
N ARG A 147 10.75 13.73 17.69
CA ARG A 147 11.98 13.65 18.48
C ARG A 147 12.47 12.21 18.65
N GLN A 148 11.55 11.25 18.60
CA GLN A 148 11.88 9.82 18.69
C GLN A 148 12.46 9.26 17.38
N ASP A 149 12.03 9.76 16.23
CA ASP A 149 12.56 9.36 14.92
C ASP A 149 13.91 10.04 14.62
N GLY A 150 14.06 11.33 14.97
CA GLY A 150 15.32 12.07 14.81
C GLY A 150 16.45 11.67 15.76
N GLY A 151 16.18 10.82 16.76
CA GLY A 151 17.16 10.34 17.74
C GLY A 151 17.90 9.05 17.34
N ASN A 152 17.54 8.42 16.20
CA ASN A 152 18.07 7.12 15.79
C ASN A 152 18.83 7.15 14.44
N SER A 153 19.15 8.33 13.91
CA SER A 153 19.85 8.49 12.63
C SER A 153 21.39 8.58 12.73
N ASP A 154 21.99 8.36 13.91
CA ASP A 154 23.45 8.37 14.14
C ASP A 154 24.06 6.95 14.28
N ALA A 155 23.33 5.90 13.89
CA ALA A 155 23.85 4.53 13.88
C ALA A 155 23.34 3.74 12.68
N ARG A 156 23.87 4.04 11.48
CA ARG A 156 24.14 3.07 10.39
C ARG A 156 24.81 3.75 9.19
#